data_AF-A0A229GHR3-F1
#
_entry.id   AF-A0A229GHR3-F1
#
_cell.length_a   1.000
_cell.length_b   1.000
_cell.length_c   1.000
_cell.angle_alpha   90.00
_cell.angle_beta   90.00
_cell.angle_gamma   90.00
#
_symmetry.space_group_name_H-M   'P 1'
#
loop_
_entity.id
_entity.type
_entity.pdbx_description
1 polymer ?
#
loop_
_entity_poly.entity_id
_entity_poly.type
_entity_poly.pdbx_seq_one_letter_code
_entity_poly.pdbx_strand_id
1 'polypeptide(L)'
;MAASTVWEILNAAGIDPAPRRSGPTWREFLTTQAEGIIAADFFHIDSALGRRLYALVFLEHGTRRLHITGVTAHPTRDWAAQQARNLTADLGIRIESLRFLLRDRDGKYGEAFDAVFRAEEMEILKSAPQAPRMNAHCERIIGSIRREALDHVLIMNEAHARHVLAAYERHYNEHRPHQARNQLPPDAPEQLVVAHDLNTHTVLRTRILGGLINEYRYAA
;
A
#
# COMPACT_ATOMS: atom_id res chain seq x y z
N MET A 1 -23.84 19.84 -39.75
CA MET A 1 -22.79 19.32 -40.65
C MET A 1 -22.43 17.92 -40.19
N ALA A 2 -22.39 16.96 -41.11
CA ALA A 2 -21.99 15.60 -40.77
C ALA A 2 -20.51 15.59 -40.35
N ALA A 3 -20.13 14.71 -39.42
CA ALA A 3 -18.74 14.56 -38.97
C ALA A 3 -17.75 14.29 -40.11
N SER A 4 -18.24 13.70 -41.22
CA SER A 4 -17.47 13.50 -42.46
C SER A 4 -17.06 14.81 -43.14
N THR A 5 -17.97 15.79 -43.21
CA THR A 5 -17.70 17.10 -43.83
C THR A 5 -16.65 17.89 -43.06
N VAL A 6 -16.67 17.80 -41.72
CA VAL A 6 -15.67 18.46 -40.86
C VAL A 6 -14.28 17.84 -41.06
N TRP A 7 -14.21 16.51 -41.19
CA TRP A 7 -12.94 15.82 -41.43
C TRP A 7 -12.34 16.15 -42.80
N GLU A 8 -13.16 16.21 -43.85
CA GLU A 8 -12.71 16.58 -45.20
C GLU A 8 -12.13 18.00 -45.25
N ILE A 9 -12.78 18.96 -44.57
CA ILE A 9 -12.30 20.35 -44.48
C ILE A 9 -10.94 20.43 -43.75
N LEU A 10 -10.78 19.72 -42.63
CA LEU A 10 -9.54 19.73 -41.85
C LEU A 10 -8.38 19.06 -42.61
N ASN A 11 -8.66 17.94 -43.29
CA ASN A 11 -7.66 17.24 -44.10
C ASN A 11 -7.21 18.07 -45.31
N ALA A 12 -8.14 18.76 -45.99
CA ALA A 12 -7.82 19.66 -47.11
C ALA A 12 -6.97 20.87 -46.68
N ALA A 13 -7.08 21.29 -45.41
CA ALA A 13 -6.28 22.35 -44.83
C ALA A 13 -4.89 21.89 -44.33
N GLY A 14 -4.55 20.60 -44.46
CA GLY A 14 -3.29 20.04 -43.95
C GLY A 14 -3.21 20.01 -42.43
N ILE A 15 -4.36 20.08 -41.74
CA ILE A 15 -4.43 20.02 -40.28
C ILE A 15 -4.65 18.56 -39.88
N ASP A 16 -3.59 17.93 -39.39
CA ASP A 16 -3.68 16.57 -38.88
C ASP A 16 -4.69 16.49 -37.72
N PRO A 17 -5.47 15.39 -37.64
CA PRO A 17 -6.36 15.17 -36.51
C PRO A 17 -5.54 15.17 -35.21
N ALA A 18 -6.14 15.68 -34.13
CA ALA A 18 -5.48 15.73 -32.82
C ALA A 18 -4.78 14.39 -32.50
N PRO A 19 -3.50 14.40 -32.06
CA PRO A 19 -2.62 13.23 -32.06
C PRO A 19 -3.08 12.03 -31.18
N ARG A 20 -4.17 12.16 -30.43
CA ARG A 20 -4.71 11.09 -29.58
C ARG A 20 -5.95 10.46 -30.21
N ARG A 21 -5.76 9.55 -31.17
CA ARG A 21 -6.83 8.62 -31.62
C ARG A 21 -6.95 7.36 -30.75
N SER A 22 -5.92 6.99 -29.99
CA SER A 22 -5.94 5.91 -28.99
C SER A 22 -5.25 6.37 -27.70
N GLY A 23 -6.05 6.71 -26.69
CA GLY A 23 -5.55 6.94 -25.33
C GLY A 23 -5.26 5.62 -24.60
N PRO A 24 -4.63 5.67 -23.42
CA PRO A 24 -4.48 4.48 -22.58
C PRO A 24 -5.84 3.85 -22.31
N THR A 25 -5.88 2.52 -22.22
CA THR A 25 -7.05 1.80 -21.72
C THR A 25 -7.39 2.30 -20.32
N TRP A 26 -8.65 2.16 -19.91
CA TRP A 26 -9.06 2.52 -18.54
C TRP A 26 -8.21 1.83 -17.46
N ARG A 27 -7.78 0.59 -17.71
CA ARG A 27 -6.89 -0.15 -16.81
C ARG A 27 -5.50 0.49 -16.72
N GLU A 28 -4.90 0.83 -17.86
CA GLU A 28 -3.59 1.50 -17.89
C GLU A 28 -3.68 2.87 -17.21
N PHE A 29 -4.72 3.65 -17.51
CA PHE A 29 -4.98 4.92 -16.84
C PHE A 29 -5.03 4.75 -15.32
N LEU A 30 -5.87 3.84 -14.81
CA LEU A 30 -5.98 3.60 -13.37
C LEU A 30 -4.68 3.07 -12.74
N THR A 31 -3.90 2.26 -13.47
CA THR A 31 -2.62 1.73 -12.98
C THR A 31 -1.61 2.85 -12.82
N THR A 32 -1.47 3.72 -13.82
CA THR A 32 -0.58 4.88 -13.74
C THR A 32 -1.03 5.86 -12.64
N GLN A 33 -2.34 6.06 -12.43
CA GLN A 33 -2.80 6.90 -11.32
C GLN A 33 -2.51 6.26 -9.95
N ALA A 34 -2.51 4.94 -9.84
CA ALA A 34 -2.25 4.23 -8.59
C ALA A 34 -0.79 4.38 -8.10
N GLU A 35 0.17 4.57 -9.01
CA GLU A 35 1.59 4.79 -8.67
C GLU A 35 1.78 6.04 -7.80
N GLY A 36 0.97 7.08 -8.00
CA GLY A 36 1.02 8.31 -7.24
C GLY A 36 0.22 8.33 -5.93
N ILE A 37 -0.36 7.20 -5.50
CA ILE A 37 -1.26 7.17 -4.34
C ILE A 37 -0.67 6.31 -3.22
N ILE A 38 -0.58 6.88 -2.02
CA ILE A 38 -0.42 6.14 -0.78
C ILE A 38 -1.68 6.32 0.07
N ALA A 39 -2.21 5.23 0.60
CA ALA A 39 -3.40 5.25 1.43
C ALA A 39 -3.05 4.97 2.90
N ALA A 40 -3.72 5.61 3.84
CA ALA A 40 -3.53 5.45 5.27
C ALA A 40 -4.79 4.99 5.97
N ASP A 41 -4.64 4.16 6.99
CA ASP A 41 -5.75 3.75 7.85
C ASP A 41 -5.30 3.35 9.25
N PHE A 42 -6.22 3.50 10.21
CA PHE A 42 -6.04 3.00 11.57
C PHE A 42 -6.78 1.69 11.75
N PHE A 43 -6.16 0.74 12.47
CA PHE A 43 -6.88 -0.42 12.97
C PHE A 43 -6.51 -0.71 14.41
N HIS A 44 -7.41 -1.38 15.13
CA HIS A 44 -7.21 -1.71 16.53
C HIS A 44 -6.85 -3.19 16.73
N ILE A 45 -6.13 -3.48 17.80
CA ILE A 45 -5.71 -4.82 18.22
C ILE A 45 -6.11 -4.95 19.68
N ASP A 46 -6.91 -5.95 20.01
CA ASP A 46 -7.26 -6.22 21.40
C ASP A 46 -6.25 -7.20 21.98
N SER A 47 -5.53 -6.77 23.02
CA SER A 47 -4.55 -7.60 23.71
C SER A 47 -5.22 -8.65 24.61
N ALA A 48 -4.49 -9.71 24.94
CA ALA A 48 -4.92 -10.76 25.86
C ALA A 48 -5.28 -10.24 27.26
N LEU A 49 -4.76 -9.07 27.63
CA LEU A 49 -5.06 -8.37 28.89
C LEU A 49 -6.24 -7.39 28.78
N GLY A 50 -7.01 -7.44 27.69
CA GLY A 50 -8.19 -6.60 27.47
C GLY A 50 -7.89 -5.14 27.13
N ARG A 51 -6.62 -4.78 26.87
CA ARG A 51 -6.25 -3.43 26.42
C ARG A 51 -6.38 -3.32 24.91
N ARG A 52 -7.02 -2.25 24.45
CA ARG A 52 -7.08 -1.90 23.03
C ARG A 52 -5.84 -1.11 22.63
N LEU A 53 -5.15 -1.62 21.62
CA LEU A 53 -4.03 -0.98 20.95
C LEU A 53 -4.46 -0.51 19.56
N TYR A 54 -3.76 0.47 19.02
CA TYR A 54 -3.99 1.02 17.68
C TYR A 54 -2.69 0.96 16.90
N ALA A 55 -2.80 0.56 15.64
CA ALA A 55 -1.72 0.61 14.67
C ALA A 55 -2.13 1.48 13.49
N LEU A 56 -1.14 2.19 12.93
CA LEU A 56 -1.30 3.01 11.73
C LEU A 56 -0.58 2.35 10.56
N VAL A 57 -1.33 2.09 9.49
CA VAL A 57 -0.81 1.49 8.25
C VAL A 57 -0.83 2.51 7.13
N PHE A 58 0.16 2.39 6.25
CA PHE A 58 0.17 3.02 4.95
C PHE A 58 0.36 1.97 3.86
N LEU A 59 -0.31 2.13 2.73
CA LEU A 59 -0.23 1.21 1.61
C LEU A 59 -0.08 2.00 0.31
N GLU A 60 1.03 1.79 -0.39
CA GLU A 60 1.21 2.31 -1.74
C GLU A 60 0.27 1.55 -2.70
N HIS A 61 -0.56 2.27 -3.46
CA HIS A 61 -1.53 1.63 -4.34
C HIS A 61 -0.88 0.96 -5.56
N GLY A 62 0.14 1.59 -6.15
CA GLY A 62 0.85 1.05 -7.31
C GLY A 62 1.68 -0.18 -6.94
N THR A 63 2.65 0.00 -6.04
CA THR A 63 3.59 -1.06 -5.64
C THR A 63 2.99 -2.08 -4.69
N ARG A 64 1.83 -1.80 -4.08
CA ARG A 64 1.26 -2.61 -3.00
C ARG A 64 2.17 -2.72 -1.78
N ARG A 65 3.20 -1.89 -1.64
CA ARG A 65 4.10 -1.89 -0.49
C ARG A 65 3.37 -1.40 0.76
N LEU A 66 3.43 -2.21 1.81
CA LEU A 66 2.83 -1.96 3.11
C LEU A 66 3.86 -1.31 4.04
N HIS A 67 3.44 -0.32 4.81
CA HIS A 67 4.25 0.31 5.85
C HIS A 67 3.45 0.34 7.15
N ILE A 68 3.97 -0.22 8.25
CA ILE A 68 3.33 -0.18 9.57
C ILE A 68 4.19 0.68 10.49
N THR A 69 3.75 1.91 10.72
CA THR A 69 4.61 2.95 11.32
C THR A 69 4.72 2.85 12.84
N GLY A 70 3.70 2.32 13.52
CA GLY A 70 3.76 2.14 14.96
C GLY A 70 2.52 1.52 15.59
N VAL A 71 2.64 1.20 16.88
CA VAL A 71 1.55 0.71 17.74
C VAL A 71 1.52 1.51 19.04
N THR A 72 0.32 1.89 19.49
CA THR A 72 0.09 2.64 20.74
C THR A 72 -1.28 2.32 21.34
N ALA A 73 -1.41 2.34 22.67
CA ALA A 73 -2.71 2.36 23.35
C ALA A 73 -3.39 3.75 23.27
N HIS A 74 -2.63 4.80 22.97
CA HIS A 74 -3.06 6.19 22.99
C HIS A 74 -2.76 6.88 21.65
N PRO A 75 -3.61 6.70 20.62
CA PRO A 75 -3.37 7.25 19.29
C PRO A 75 -3.73 8.74 19.24
N THR A 76 -2.93 9.57 19.89
CA THR A 76 -3.11 11.02 19.88
C THR A 76 -2.76 11.60 18.50
N ARG A 77 -3.22 12.82 18.21
CA ARG A 77 -2.88 13.53 16.97
C ARG A 77 -1.39 13.76 16.82
N ASP A 78 -0.69 14.06 17.91
CA ASP A 78 0.77 14.26 17.91
C ASP A 78 1.51 12.96 17.62
N TRP A 79 1.04 11.85 18.21
CA TRP A 79 1.58 10.53 17.91
C TRP A 79 1.41 10.19 16.43
N ALA A 80 0.22 10.44 15.86
CA ALA A 80 -0.04 10.20 14.44
C ALA A 80 0.86 11.07 13.56
N ALA A 81 1.02 12.36 13.88
CA ALA A 81 1.91 13.26 13.15
C ALA A 81 3.38 12.80 13.23
N GLN A 82 3.80 12.22 14.36
CA GLN A 82 5.13 11.62 14.47
C GLN A 82 5.27 10.38 13.58
N GLN A 83 4.23 9.54 13.49
CA GLN A 83 4.26 8.38 12.59
C GLN A 83 4.33 8.80 11.13
N ALA A 84 3.64 9.88 10.75
CA ALA A 84 3.77 10.47 9.41
C ALA A 84 5.22 10.90 9.13
N ARG A 85 5.87 11.61 10.05
CA ARG A 85 7.28 12.03 9.91
C ARG A 85 8.23 10.85 9.77
N ASN A 86 8.01 9.79 10.55
CA ASN A 86 8.82 8.58 10.47
C ASN A 86 8.67 7.93 9.08
N LEU A 87 7.43 7.83 8.57
CA LEU A 87 7.18 7.29 7.23
C LEU A 87 7.85 8.12 6.15
N THR A 88 7.69 9.44 6.15
CA THR A 88 8.26 10.28 5.09
C THR A 88 9.79 10.19 5.09
N ALA A 89 10.42 10.11 6.27
CA ALA A 89 11.85 9.85 6.38
C ALA A 89 12.25 8.46 5.82
N ASP A 90 11.48 7.41 6.10
CA ASP A 90 11.76 6.03 5.64
C ASP A 90 11.51 5.86 4.13
N LEU A 91 10.57 6.61 3.55
CA LEU A 91 10.31 6.60 2.10
C LEU A 91 11.51 7.18 1.32
N GLY A 92 12.18 8.19 1.86
CA GLY A 92 13.29 8.87 1.19
C GLY A 92 12.89 9.33 -0.21
N ILE A 93 13.74 9.09 -1.21
CA ILE A 93 13.52 9.50 -2.62
C ILE A 93 12.19 8.93 -3.18
N ARG A 94 11.69 7.80 -2.68
CA ARG A 94 10.43 7.21 -3.18
C ARG A 94 9.23 8.14 -2.98
N ILE A 95 9.28 9.04 -2.00
CA ILE A 95 8.18 9.98 -1.77
C ILE A 95 7.91 10.89 -2.97
N GLU A 96 8.93 11.17 -3.80
CA GLU A 96 8.81 12.01 -5.00
C GLU A 96 7.88 11.40 -6.05
N SER A 97 7.70 10.07 -6.04
CA SER A 97 6.73 9.40 -6.92
C SER A 97 5.28 9.49 -6.41
N LEU A 98 5.09 9.83 -5.13
CA LEU A 98 3.78 9.92 -4.51
C LEU A 98 3.24 11.34 -4.62
N ARG A 99 1.97 11.46 -5.01
CA ARG A 99 1.28 12.75 -5.19
C ARG A 99 0.08 12.91 -4.28
N PHE A 100 -0.54 11.80 -3.88
CA PHE A 100 -1.78 11.81 -3.11
C PHE A 100 -1.66 10.94 -1.87
N LEU A 101 -2.03 11.51 -0.72
CA LEU A 101 -2.36 10.74 0.47
C LEU A 101 -3.87 10.54 0.52
N LEU A 102 -4.32 9.29 0.43
CA LEU A 102 -5.70 8.92 0.69
C LEU A 102 -5.87 8.51 2.16
N ARG A 103 -6.80 9.10 2.89
CA ARG A 103 -7.15 8.65 4.24
C ARG A 103 -8.63 8.81 4.52
N ASP A 104 -9.12 8.14 5.56
CA ASP A 104 -10.46 8.40 6.06
C ASP A 104 -10.54 9.71 6.87
N ARG A 105 -11.72 9.98 7.47
CA ARG A 105 -11.94 11.17 8.29
C ARG A 105 -11.76 10.93 9.79
N ASP A 106 -11.05 9.89 10.23
CA ASP A 106 -10.83 9.63 11.65
C ASP A 106 -10.22 10.86 12.34
N GLY A 107 -10.77 11.24 13.50
CA GLY A 107 -10.34 12.40 14.28
C GLY A 107 -8.91 12.31 14.84
N LYS A 108 -8.28 11.13 14.76
CA LYS A 108 -6.86 10.91 15.04
C LYS A 108 -5.94 11.62 14.05
N TYR A 109 -6.40 11.85 12.82
CA TYR A 109 -5.65 12.63 11.82
C TYR A 109 -5.81 14.13 12.09
N GLY A 110 -4.81 14.73 12.75
CA GLY A 110 -4.75 16.16 13.01
C GLY A 110 -4.18 16.98 11.85
N GLU A 111 -4.22 18.31 11.95
CA GLU A 111 -3.62 19.20 10.95
C GLU A 111 -2.12 19.00 10.80
N ALA A 112 -1.41 18.77 11.92
CA ALA A 112 0.01 18.47 11.92
C ALA A 112 0.36 17.17 11.17
N PHE A 113 -0.57 16.21 11.11
CA PHE A 113 -0.40 15.00 10.29
C PHE A 113 -0.47 15.34 8.80
N ASP A 114 -1.52 16.04 8.37
CA ASP A 114 -1.70 16.46 6.98
C ASP A 114 -0.54 17.38 6.53
N ALA A 115 -0.03 18.23 7.42
CA ALA A 115 1.07 19.16 7.14
C ALA A 115 2.39 18.46 6.78
N VAL A 116 2.67 17.28 7.35
CA VAL A 116 3.88 16.50 7.01
C VAL A 116 3.88 16.15 5.53
N PHE A 117 2.77 15.65 4.99
CA PHE A 117 2.68 15.26 3.59
C PHE A 117 2.56 16.47 2.64
N ARG A 118 1.91 17.55 3.08
CA ARG A 118 1.89 18.81 2.29
C ARG A 118 3.28 19.44 2.13
N ALA A 119 4.17 19.25 3.11
CA ALA A 119 5.55 19.71 3.01
C ALA A 119 6.33 18.97 1.90
N GLU A 120 5.89 17.76 1.57
CA GLU A 120 6.39 16.92 0.47
C GLU A 120 5.55 17.11 -0.81
N GLU A 121 4.84 18.24 -0.94
CA GLU A 121 4.00 18.62 -2.08
C GLU A 121 2.83 17.64 -2.40
N MET A 122 2.45 16.80 -1.43
CA MET A 122 1.35 15.85 -1.61
C MET A 122 -0.02 16.47 -1.33
N GLU A 123 -1.03 16.06 -2.10
CA GLU A 123 -2.42 16.42 -1.90
C GLU A 123 -3.13 15.41 -0.96
N ILE A 124 -3.91 15.92 -0.01
CA ILE A 124 -4.65 15.10 0.95
C ILE A 124 -6.07 14.83 0.44
N LEU A 125 -6.32 13.58 0.05
CA LEU A 125 -7.62 13.08 -0.35
C LEU A 125 -8.31 12.42 0.84
N LYS A 126 -9.51 12.92 1.19
CA LYS A 126 -10.32 12.35 2.28
C LYS A 126 -11.41 11.47 1.69
N SER A 127 -11.55 10.24 2.18
CA SER A 127 -12.66 9.37 1.80
C SER A 127 -14.01 10.04 2.10
N ALA A 128 -15.04 9.83 1.28
CA ALA A 128 -16.38 10.35 1.55
C ALA A 128 -16.97 9.73 2.83
N PRO A 129 -17.87 10.43 3.55
CA PRO A 129 -18.38 9.91 4.82
C PRO A 129 -19.07 8.57 4.54
N GLN A 130 -18.78 7.56 5.38
CA GLN A 130 -19.39 6.23 5.25
C GLN A 130 -19.12 5.54 3.90
N ALA A 131 -18.00 5.87 3.23
CA ALA A 131 -17.59 5.25 1.97
C ALA A 131 -16.29 4.43 2.13
N PRO A 132 -16.31 3.31 2.89
CA PRO A 132 -15.10 2.48 3.12
C PRO A 132 -14.52 1.94 1.82
N ARG A 133 -15.34 1.81 0.76
CA ARG A 133 -14.87 1.39 -0.56
C ARG A 133 -13.85 2.33 -1.20
N MET A 134 -13.83 3.60 -0.81
CA MET A 134 -12.81 4.52 -1.29
C MET A 134 -11.42 4.15 -0.76
N ASN A 135 -11.32 3.59 0.45
CA ASN A 135 -10.07 3.10 1.04
C ASN A 135 -9.93 1.57 0.96
N ALA A 136 -10.58 0.93 -0.02
CA ALA A 136 -10.72 -0.52 -0.09
C ALA A 136 -9.38 -1.27 -0.15
N HIS A 137 -8.28 -0.62 -0.56
CA HIS A 137 -6.95 -1.23 -0.54
C HIS A 137 -6.39 -1.34 0.87
N CYS A 138 -6.40 -0.28 1.66
CA CYS A 138 -6.04 -0.34 3.09
C CYS A 138 -6.94 -1.29 3.87
N GLU A 139 -8.26 -1.20 3.70
CA GLU A 139 -9.22 -2.07 4.41
C GLU A 139 -8.96 -3.57 4.12
N ARG A 140 -8.63 -3.90 2.88
CA ARG A 140 -8.29 -5.28 2.50
C ARG A 140 -7.01 -5.75 3.17
N ILE A 141 -5.96 -4.93 3.20
CA ILE A 141 -4.70 -5.35 3.84
C ILE A 141 -4.86 -5.46 5.36
N ILE A 142 -5.70 -4.63 5.98
CA ILE A 142 -6.03 -4.76 7.41
C ILE A 142 -6.70 -6.12 7.64
N GLY A 143 -7.66 -6.48 6.79
CA GLY A 143 -8.28 -7.80 6.82
C GLY A 143 -7.28 -8.95 6.65
N SER A 144 -6.28 -8.81 5.76
CA SER A 144 -5.22 -9.81 5.59
C SER A 144 -4.33 -9.92 6.82
N ILE A 145 -3.86 -8.79 7.37
CA ILE A 145 -3.05 -8.77 8.61
C ILE A 145 -3.78 -9.51 9.74
N ARG A 146 -5.09 -9.29 9.88
CA ARG A 146 -5.91 -9.99 10.88
C ARG A 146 -5.95 -11.50 10.64
N ARG A 147 -6.43 -11.91 9.47
CA ARG A 147 -6.64 -13.33 9.14
C ARG A 147 -5.36 -14.14 9.08
N GLU A 148 -4.23 -13.53 8.72
CA GLU A 148 -2.97 -14.23 8.52
C GLU A 148 -2.06 -14.18 9.76
N ALA A 149 -2.23 -13.18 10.64
CA ALA A 149 -1.40 -13.00 11.82
C ALA A 149 -2.20 -12.77 13.11
N LEU A 150 -2.93 -11.65 13.21
CA LEU A 150 -3.44 -11.19 14.50
C LEU A 150 -4.54 -12.06 15.11
N ASP A 151 -5.32 -12.76 14.28
CA ASP A 151 -6.36 -13.68 14.76
C ASP A 151 -5.78 -14.99 15.32
N HIS A 152 -4.46 -15.20 15.15
CA HIS A 152 -3.74 -16.41 15.55
C HIS A 152 -2.66 -16.16 16.62
N VAL A 153 -2.45 -14.91 17.03
CA VAL A 153 -1.42 -14.55 18.02
C VAL A 153 -2.05 -13.79 19.18
N LEU A 154 -1.86 -14.30 20.40
CA LEU A 154 -2.26 -13.60 21.61
C LEU A 154 -1.29 -12.43 21.89
N ILE A 155 -1.71 -11.23 21.49
CA ILE A 155 -0.93 -10.01 21.69
C ILE A 155 -0.93 -9.63 23.17
N MET A 156 0.26 -9.41 23.75
CA MET A 156 0.39 -9.20 25.20
C MET A 156 0.45 -7.72 25.58
N ASN A 157 1.12 -6.91 24.77
CA ASN A 157 1.33 -5.48 24.98
C ASN A 157 1.79 -4.81 23.68
N GLU A 158 2.03 -3.49 23.71
CA GLU A 158 2.49 -2.71 22.55
C GLU A 158 3.81 -3.20 21.96
N ALA A 159 4.78 -3.62 22.80
CA ALA A 159 6.06 -4.11 22.32
C ALA A 159 5.92 -5.44 21.56
N HIS A 160 5.09 -6.35 22.07
CA HIS A 160 4.77 -7.59 21.39
C HIS A 160 4.02 -7.32 20.08
N ALA A 161 3.01 -6.44 20.09
CA ALA A 161 2.28 -6.04 18.89
C ALA A 161 3.21 -5.47 17.81
N ARG A 162 4.13 -4.58 18.19
CA ARG A 162 5.13 -4.00 17.28
C ARG A 162 6.02 -5.06 16.68
N HIS A 163 6.49 -6.03 17.48
CA HIS A 163 7.32 -7.12 16.98
C HIS A 163 6.57 -7.99 15.95
N VAL A 164 5.32 -8.37 16.26
CA VAL A 164 4.49 -9.19 15.37
C VAL A 164 4.20 -8.48 14.06
N LEU A 165 3.78 -7.20 14.12
CA LEU A 165 3.48 -6.41 12.94
C LEU A 165 4.72 -6.14 12.09
N ALA A 166 5.87 -5.85 12.70
CA ALA A 166 7.12 -5.66 11.95
C ALA A 166 7.58 -6.94 11.24
N ALA A 167 7.38 -8.11 11.85
CA ALA A 167 7.65 -9.39 11.19
C ALA A 167 6.66 -9.65 10.05
N TYR A 168 5.37 -9.33 10.25
CA TYR A 168 4.37 -9.45 9.19
C TYR A 168 4.61 -8.47 8.02
N GLU A 169 5.02 -7.24 8.29
CA GLU A 169 5.34 -6.25 7.25
C GLU A 169 6.48 -6.74 6.34
N ARG A 170 7.58 -7.23 6.93
CA ARG A 170 8.67 -7.85 6.16
C ARG A 170 8.18 -9.02 5.33
N HIS A 171 7.41 -9.92 5.93
CA HIS A 171 6.80 -11.04 5.20
C HIS A 171 5.96 -10.57 4.01
N TYR A 172 5.08 -9.59 4.26
CA TYR A 172 4.15 -9.07 3.27
C TYR A 172 4.89 -8.41 2.09
N ASN A 173 5.94 -7.65 2.38
CA ASN A 173 6.70 -6.90 1.38
C ASN A 173 7.74 -7.75 0.64
N GLU A 174 8.35 -8.74 1.28
CA GLU A 174 9.49 -9.47 0.73
C GLU A 174 9.14 -10.88 0.23
N HIS A 175 8.10 -11.53 0.76
CA HIS A 175 7.83 -12.95 0.51
C HIS A 175 6.39 -13.27 0.08
N ARG A 176 5.40 -12.55 0.60
CA ARG A 176 3.99 -12.85 0.36
C ARG A 176 3.64 -12.63 -1.11
N PRO A 177 3.03 -13.60 -1.83
CA PRO A 177 2.64 -13.42 -3.22
C PRO A 177 1.39 -12.52 -3.32
N HIS A 178 1.38 -11.66 -4.34
CA HIS A 178 0.24 -10.76 -4.62
C HIS A 178 -0.29 -10.99 -6.03
N GLN A 179 -1.57 -11.33 -6.15
CA GLN A 179 -2.23 -11.51 -7.46
C GLN A 179 -2.13 -10.26 -8.35
N ALA A 180 -2.24 -9.07 -7.75
CA ALA A 180 -2.10 -7.81 -8.45
C ALA A 180 -0.67 -7.52 -8.98
N ARG A 181 0.32 -8.31 -8.54
CA ARG A 181 1.73 -8.22 -8.92
C ARG A 181 2.25 -9.51 -9.54
N ASN A 182 1.43 -10.25 -10.29
CA ASN A 182 1.84 -11.51 -10.92
C ASN A 182 2.45 -12.53 -9.94
N GLN A 183 1.88 -12.61 -8.73
CA GLN A 183 2.37 -13.45 -7.62
C GLN A 183 3.72 -13.02 -7.03
N LEU A 184 4.22 -11.84 -7.35
CA LEU A 184 5.45 -11.31 -6.77
C LEU A 184 5.18 -10.45 -5.52
N PRO A 185 6.04 -10.51 -4.50
CA PRO A 185 6.06 -9.54 -3.41
C PRO A 185 6.38 -8.10 -3.88
N PRO A 186 6.00 -7.07 -3.10
CA PRO A 186 6.33 -5.67 -3.37
C PRO A 186 7.80 -5.41 -3.64
N ASP A 187 8.68 -6.05 -2.87
CA ASP A 187 10.13 -5.86 -2.91
C ASP A 187 10.83 -6.94 -3.77
N ALA A 188 10.07 -7.72 -4.53
CA ALA A 188 10.64 -8.63 -5.52
C ALA A 188 11.40 -7.84 -6.59
N PRO A 189 12.63 -8.24 -6.94
CA PRO A 189 13.31 -7.68 -8.11
C PRO A 189 12.50 -8.00 -9.38
N GLU A 190 12.36 -7.02 -10.28
CA GLU A 190 11.57 -7.14 -11.53
C GLU A 190 12.01 -8.31 -12.44
N GLN A 191 13.20 -8.87 -12.22
CA GLN A 191 13.80 -9.95 -12.99
C GLN A 191 13.95 -11.24 -12.16
N LEU A 192 12.86 -11.93 -11.86
CA LEU A 192 12.93 -13.37 -11.53
C LEU A 192 11.75 -14.11 -12.16
N VAL A 193 11.79 -14.22 -13.49
CA VAL A 193 11.11 -15.31 -14.21
C VAL A 193 12.19 -16.25 -14.72
N VAL A 194 12.94 -16.86 -13.81
CA VAL A 194 13.63 -18.10 -14.14
C VAL A 194 12.70 -19.20 -13.69
N ALA A 195 12.09 -19.89 -14.65
CA ALA A 195 11.43 -21.17 -14.38
C ALA A 195 12.53 -22.12 -13.91
N HIS A 196 12.76 -22.18 -12.60
CA HIS A 196 13.73 -23.08 -12.01
C HIS A 196 13.23 -24.51 -12.22
N ASP A 197 14.09 -25.37 -12.75
CA ASP A 197 13.84 -26.81 -12.78
C ASP A 197 13.71 -27.30 -11.33
N LEU A 198 12.50 -27.74 -10.98
CA LEU A 198 12.13 -28.20 -9.62
C LEU A 198 13.02 -29.36 -9.14
N ASN A 199 13.68 -30.06 -10.06
CA ASN A 199 14.54 -31.20 -9.73
C ASN A 199 15.98 -30.83 -9.35
N THR A 200 16.41 -29.57 -9.54
CA THR A 200 17.81 -29.15 -9.32
C THR A 200 18.02 -28.22 -8.14
N HIS A 201 16.95 -27.72 -7.53
CA HIS A 201 17.05 -26.70 -6.47
C HIS A 201 16.50 -27.20 -5.13
N THR A 202 17.28 -26.99 -4.06
CA THR A 202 16.84 -27.27 -2.69
C THR A 202 15.93 -26.13 -2.21
N VAL A 203 14.73 -26.46 -1.74
CA VAL A 203 13.81 -25.48 -1.14
C VAL A 203 14.11 -25.31 0.35
N LEU A 204 14.40 -24.08 0.76
CA LEU A 204 14.58 -23.69 2.15
C LEU A 204 13.27 -23.12 2.71
N ARG A 205 12.88 -23.60 3.90
CA ARG A 205 11.72 -23.10 4.64
C ARG A 205 12.17 -22.28 5.84
N THR A 206 11.72 -21.03 5.92
CA THR A 206 11.86 -20.17 7.10
C THR A 206 10.52 -20.09 7.83
N ARG A 207 10.56 -20.33 9.15
CA ARG A 207 9.39 -20.18 10.04
C ARG A 207 9.45 -18.80 10.67
N ILE A 208 8.41 -17.98 10.48
CA ILE A 208 8.26 -16.69 11.16
C ILE A 208 7.05 -16.74 12.09
N LEU A 209 7.01 -15.83 13.07
CA LEU A 209 5.94 -15.75 14.07
C LEU A 209 5.66 -17.12 14.74
N GLY A 210 6.72 -17.81 15.17
CA GLY A 210 6.60 -19.14 15.80
C GLY A 210 6.18 -20.26 14.85
N GLY A 211 6.24 -20.04 13.53
CA GLY A 211 5.84 -21.01 12.50
C GLY A 211 4.42 -20.85 12.00
N LEU A 212 3.70 -19.82 12.46
CA LEU A 212 2.40 -19.43 11.94
C LEU A 212 2.46 -19.17 10.44
N ILE A 213 3.51 -18.47 10.00
CA ILE A 213 3.78 -18.21 8.58
C ILE A 213 5.07 -18.93 8.18
N ASN A 214 5.04 -19.49 6.98
CA ASN A 214 6.13 -20.23 6.38
C ASN A 214 6.53 -19.59 5.07
N GLU A 215 7.77 -19.15 5.01
CA GLU A 215 8.38 -18.58 3.82
C GLU A 215 9.23 -19.65 3.14
N TYR A 216 9.22 -19.65 1.81
CA TYR A 216 9.95 -20.61 1.00
C TYR A 216 10.82 -19.87 0.01
N ARG A 217 12.08 -20.30 -0.10
CA ARG A 217 13.06 -19.77 -1.07
C ARG A 217 13.92 -20.91 -1.61
N TYR A 218 14.46 -20.75 -2.81
CA TYR A 218 15.49 -21.67 -3.31
C TYR A 218 16.84 -21.39 -2.61
N ALA A 219 17.61 -22.44 -2.36
CA ALA A 219 19.01 -22.32 -1.98
C ALA A 219 19.80 -21.73 -3.16
N ALA A 220 20.78 -20.86 -2.84
CA ALA A 220 21.68 -20.24 -3.81
C ALA A 220 22.73 -21.23 -4.31
#